data_AF-A0A952IEY3-F1
#
_entry.id   AF-A0A952IEY3-F1
#
_cell.length_a   1.000
_cell.length_b   1.000
_cell.length_c   1.000
_cell.angle_alpha   90.00
_cell.angle_beta   90.00
_cell.angle_gamma   90.00
#
_symmetry.space_group_name_H-M   'P 1'
#
loop_
_entity.id
_entity.type
_entity.pdbx_description
1 polymer ?
#
loop_
_entity_poly.entity_id
_entity_poly.type
_entity_poly.pdbx_seq_one_letter_code
_entity_poly.pdbx_strand_id
1 'polypeptide(L)'
;MKCFSCQESELLPVKLEPGLPALGCNDCGGVYIDLLTYREWNEDQDSDGAGSPSTESSTIAEEPADSDKALICQRCRKIMLKFKISGKTDNYVDLCATCDDAWLDHGEWQMLNQLQLEGKLTEIVTRPWQKQIREDRAASSLENRFRDALGADDYTRAREYADWMTAHPKRREIENLVRYIRRG
;
A
#
# COMPACT_ATOMS: atom_id res chain seq x y z
N MET A 1 20.59 10.66 15.83
CA MET A 1 20.36 9.21 15.56
C MET A 1 20.76 9.00 14.12
N LYS A 2 21.49 7.92 13.80
CA LYS A 2 21.88 7.65 12.42
C LYS A 2 20.69 7.29 11.55
N CYS A 3 20.78 7.60 10.25
CA CYS A 3 19.81 7.19 9.26
C CYS A 3 19.71 5.66 9.19
N PHE A 4 18.49 5.12 9.04
CA PHE A 4 18.27 3.68 9.02
C PHE A 4 18.76 3.07 7.70
N SER A 5 18.62 3.81 6.60
CA SER A 5 19.08 3.42 5.27
C SER A 5 20.57 3.74 5.04
N CYS A 6 21.01 4.99 5.27
CA CYS A 6 22.39 5.42 5.00
C CYS A 6 23.41 4.98 6.07
N GLN A 7 22.99 4.82 7.32
CA GLN A 7 23.80 4.49 8.50
C GLN A 7 24.90 5.50 8.91
N GLU A 8 25.34 6.38 8.02
CA GLU A 8 26.38 7.38 8.29
C GLU A 8 25.80 8.77 8.62
N SER A 9 24.75 9.16 7.92
CA SER A 9 24.09 10.46 8.06
C SER A 9 23.30 10.55 9.36
N GLU A 10 23.30 11.73 9.99
CA GLU A 10 22.39 11.99 11.12
C GLU A 10 20.98 12.31 10.61
N LEU A 11 19.98 11.86 11.36
CA LEU A 11 18.60 12.29 11.18
C LEU A 11 18.37 13.62 11.90
N LEU A 12 17.70 14.55 11.22
CA LEU A 12 17.40 15.89 11.70
C LEU A 12 15.91 16.08 11.91
N PRO A 13 15.48 16.89 12.89
CA PRO A 13 14.06 17.18 13.10
C PRO A 13 13.42 17.80 11.86
N VAL A 14 12.29 17.24 11.45
CA VAL A 14 11.43 17.76 10.38
C VAL A 14 9.97 17.73 10.82
N LYS A 15 9.10 18.44 10.11
CA LYS A 15 7.65 18.33 10.26
C LYS A 15 7.11 17.76 8.95
N LEU A 16 6.43 16.61 9.03
CA LEU A 16 5.82 15.98 7.86
C LEU A 16 4.50 16.66 7.52
N GLU A 17 3.70 16.92 8.55
CA GLU A 17 2.43 17.62 8.47
C GLU A 17 2.34 18.64 9.62
N PRO A 18 1.37 19.58 9.57
CA PRO A 18 1.03 20.38 10.73
C PRO A 18 0.76 19.48 11.95
N GLY A 19 1.59 19.62 12.98
CA GLY A 19 1.46 18.84 14.22
C GLY A 19 2.15 17.47 14.22
N LEU A 20 2.73 17.00 13.09
CA LEU A 20 3.42 15.71 13.02
C LEU A 20 4.94 15.89 12.95
N PRO A 21 5.65 15.84 14.10
CA PRO A 21 7.12 15.84 14.11
C PRO A 21 7.68 14.48 13.68
N ALA A 22 8.79 14.52 12.96
CA ALA A 22 9.54 13.35 12.49
C ALA A 22 11.04 13.65 12.47
N LEU A 23 11.86 12.66 12.10
CA LEU A 23 13.28 12.88 11.80
C LEU A 23 13.58 12.51 10.35
N GLY A 24 14.08 13.46 9.55
CA GLY A 24 14.41 13.27 8.15
C GLY A 24 15.92 13.11 7.90
N CYS A 25 16.28 12.37 6.86
CA CYS A 25 17.65 12.30 6.35
C CYS A 25 17.83 13.22 5.14
N ASN A 26 18.84 14.09 5.16
CA ASN A 26 19.13 14.97 4.02
C ASN A 26 19.80 14.25 2.83
N ASP A 27 20.41 13.09 3.05
CA ASP A 27 21.19 12.39 2.02
C ASP A 27 20.31 11.46 1.18
N CYS A 28 19.48 10.62 1.83
CA CYS A 28 18.55 9.75 1.12
C CYS A 28 17.12 10.29 1.06
N GLY A 29 16.75 11.30 1.85
CA GLY A 29 15.39 11.84 1.87
C GLY A 29 14.36 10.96 2.57
N GLY A 30 14.77 9.88 3.23
CA GLY A 30 13.89 9.03 4.05
C GLY A 30 13.57 9.64 5.41
N VAL A 31 12.50 9.17 6.02
CA VAL A 31 11.92 9.75 7.24
C VAL A 31 11.64 8.67 8.29
N TYR A 32 11.99 9.00 9.52
CA TYR A 32 11.70 8.24 10.72
C TYR A 32 10.50 8.86 11.44
N ILE A 33 9.55 8.01 11.81
CA ILE A 33 8.34 8.37 12.56
C ILE A 33 8.24 7.45 13.77
N ASP A 34 8.09 8.03 14.96
CA ASP A 34 7.71 7.29 16.16
C ASP A 34 6.19 7.04 16.14
N LEU A 35 5.76 5.77 16.18
CA LEU A 35 4.33 5.45 16.00
C LEU A 35 3.45 5.93 17.14
N LEU A 36 3.98 6.12 18.35
CA LEU A 36 3.22 6.68 19.46
C LEU A 36 2.89 8.15 19.16
N THR A 37 3.90 8.93 18.75
CA THR A 37 3.74 10.33 18.35
C THR A 37 2.79 10.47 17.15
N TYR A 38 2.92 9.59 16.17
CA TYR A 38 2.00 9.53 15.03
C TYR A 38 0.56 9.26 15.46
N ARG A 39 0.35 8.32 16.40
CA ARG A 39 -0.98 7.97 16.87
C ARG A 39 -1.65 9.13 17.58
N GLU A 40 -0.92 9.84 18.44
CA GLU A 40 -1.40 11.06 19.11
C GLU A 40 -1.82 12.11 18.08
N TRP A 41 -0.97 12.38 17.10
CA TRP A 41 -1.29 13.30 16.00
C TRP A 41 -2.54 12.88 15.23
N ASN A 42 -2.69 11.58 14.92
CA ASN A 42 -3.82 11.07 14.17
C ASN A 42 -5.13 11.14 14.96
N GLU A 43 -5.10 10.89 16.27
CA GLU A 43 -6.25 11.03 17.16
C GLU A 43 -6.72 12.50 17.24
N ASP A 44 -5.79 13.45 17.25
CA ASP A 44 -6.11 14.88 17.25
C ASP A 44 -6.83 15.30 15.94
N GLN A 45 -6.39 14.79 14.78
CA GLN A 45 -7.04 15.06 13.48
C GLN A 45 -8.50 14.59 13.44
N ASP A 46 -8.79 13.41 13.99
CA ASP A 46 -10.14 12.85 14.04
C ASP A 46 -11.07 13.66 14.97
N SER A 47 -10.51 14.27 16.02
CA SER A 47 -11.27 15.00 17.04
C SER A 47 -11.73 16.39 16.59
N ASP A 48 -10.99 17.02 15.67
CA ASP A 48 -11.25 18.39 15.23
C ASP A 48 -12.34 18.50 14.14
N GLY A 49 -12.92 17.39 13.67
CA GLY A 49 -14.00 17.39 12.68
C GLY A 49 -13.64 18.06 11.34
N ALA A 50 -12.37 18.39 11.15
CA ALA A 50 -11.83 18.96 9.94
C ALA A 50 -11.61 17.82 8.94
N GLY A 51 -12.66 17.51 8.18
CA GLY A 51 -12.51 16.71 6.96
C GLY A 51 -11.32 17.22 6.17
N SER A 52 -10.45 16.30 5.75
CA SER A 52 -9.17 16.56 5.09
C SER A 52 -9.24 17.77 4.16
N PRO A 53 -8.27 18.70 4.19
CA PRO A 53 -8.07 19.61 3.08
C PRO A 53 -7.79 18.73 1.87
N SER A 54 -8.73 18.72 0.92
CA SER A 54 -8.57 18.10 -0.39
C SER A 54 -7.41 18.80 -1.08
N THR A 55 -6.21 18.27 -0.91
CA THR A 55 -5.03 18.69 -1.67
C THR A 55 -5.21 18.13 -3.07
N GLU A 56 -5.14 19.03 -4.04
CA GLU A 56 -5.41 18.78 -5.45
C GLU A 56 -4.66 17.55 -5.94
N SER A 57 -5.42 16.67 -6.58
CA SER A 57 -4.95 15.45 -7.23
C SER A 57 -3.87 15.80 -8.24
N SER A 58 -2.63 15.70 -7.80
CA SER A 58 -1.46 15.80 -8.66
C SER A 58 -1.24 14.43 -9.28
N THR A 59 -1.12 14.42 -10.61
CA THR A 59 -0.75 13.26 -11.42
C THR A 59 0.30 12.42 -10.71
N ILE A 60 0.06 11.10 -10.63
CA ILE A 60 0.96 10.09 -10.04
C ILE A 60 2.39 10.42 -10.48
N ALA A 61 3.14 11.01 -9.56
CA ALA A 61 4.58 11.14 -9.71
C ALA A 61 5.15 9.73 -9.66
N GLU A 62 6.30 9.53 -10.30
CA GLU A 62 7.02 8.25 -10.35
C GLU A 62 6.97 7.54 -9.00
N GLU A 63 6.70 6.22 -9.02
CA GLU A 63 6.67 5.43 -7.80
C GLU A 63 7.99 5.62 -7.04
N PRO A 64 7.94 5.97 -5.74
CA PRO A 64 9.16 6.07 -4.97
C PRO A 64 9.88 4.72 -4.98
N ALA A 65 11.20 4.75 -5.13
CA ALA A 65 11.98 3.54 -5.12
C ALA A 65 12.16 3.08 -3.67
N ASP A 66 11.56 1.95 -3.30
CA ASP A 66 11.86 1.28 -2.03
C ASP A 66 13.21 0.55 -2.12
N SER A 67 13.95 0.54 -1.01
CA SER A 67 15.15 -0.25 -0.88
C SER A 67 14.84 -1.71 -0.52
N ASP A 68 15.30 -2.66 -1.35
CA ASP A 68 15.19 -4.10 -1.07
C ASP A 68 16.01 -4.58 0.16
N LYS A 69 16.73 -3.67 0.82
CA LYS A 69 17.64 -4.01 1.92
C LYS A 69 16.88 -4.09 3.23
N ALA A 70 17.13 -5.15 3.99
CA ALA A 70 16.63 -5.25 5.36
C ALA A 70 17.25 -4.15 6.24
N LEU A 71 16.40 -3.32 6.84
CA LEU A 71 16.83 -2.26 7.74
C LEU A 71 17.01 -2.76 9.17
N ILE A 72 17.86 -2.07 9.93
CA ILE A 72 18.13 -2.33 11.34
C ILE A 72 17.66 -1.13 12.17
N CYS A 73 16.83 -1.37 13.18
CA CYS A 73 16.37 -0.34 14.09
C CYS A 73 17.55 0.29 14.86
N GLN A 74 17.67 1.61 14.82
CA GLN A 74 18.79 2.30 15.47
C GLN A 74 18.66 2.38 17.00
N ARG A 75 17.47 2.12 17.55
CA ARG A 75 17.24 2.06 19.01
C ARG A 75 17.58 0.70 19.61
N CYS A 76 17.09 -0.38 19.02
CA CYS A 76 17.24 -1.74 19.58
C CYS A 76 18.10 -2.71 18.76
N ARG A 77 18.59 -2.28 17.59
CA ARG A 77 19.45 -3.06 16.68
C ARG A 77 18.82 -4.36 16.14
N LYS A 78 17.50 -4.52 16.25
CA LYS A 78 16.75 -5.62 15.61
C LYS A 78 16.41 -5.28 14.16
N ILE A 79 16.19 -6.32 13.37
CA ILE A 79 15.72 -6.22 11.98
C ILE A 79 14.30 -5.65 11.96
N MET A 80 14.06 -4.71 11.04
CA MET A 80 12.74 -4.13 10.79
C MET A 80 11.97 -4.97 9.76
N LEU A 81 10.65 -4.98 9.90
CA LEU A 81 9.75 -5.72 9.03
C LEU A 81 9.16 -4.78 7.98
N LYS A 82 9.17 -5.20 6.72
CA LYS A 82 8.52 -4.48 5.62
C LYS A 82 7.02 -4.78 5.57
N PHE A 83 6.21 -3.74 5.62
CA PHE A 83 4.76 -3.79 5.51
C PHE A 83 4.32 -3.08 4.25
N LYS A 84 3.69 -3.81 3.33
CA LYS A 84 3.31 -3.24 2.04
C LYS A 84 2.19 -2.21 2.23
N ILE A 85 2.35 -1.04 1.60
CA ILE A 85 1.37 0.06 1.69
C ILE A 85 0.14 -0.27 0.84
N SER A 86 0.34 -0.67 -0.42
CA SER A 86 -0.73 -0.96 -1.37
C SER A 86 -0.45 -2.21 -2.21
N GLY A 87 -1.51 -2.84 -2.74
CA GLY A 87 -1.38 -3.95 -3.69
C GLY A 87 -0.94 -3.53 -5.09
N LYS A 88 -0.95 -2.23 -5.39
CA LYS A 88 -0.71 -1.67 -6.74
C LYS A 88 0.75 -1.29 -6.97
N THR A 89 1.45 -0.90 -5.91
CA THR A 89 2.82 -0.37 -5.96
C THR A 89 3.76 -1.23 -5.11
N ASP A 90 5.06 -1.18 -5.38
CA ASP A 90 6.08 -1.89 -4.58
C ASP A 90 6.73 -0.96 -3.54
N ASN A 91 5.89 -0.40 -2.66
CA ASN A 91 6.30 0.48 -1.56
C ASN A 91 5.92 -0.11 -0.20
N TYR A 92 6.72 0.19 0.83
CA TYR A 92 6.68 -0.50 2.10
C TYR A 92 7.00 0.41 3.27
N VAL A 93 6.28 0.25 4.37
CA VAL A 93 6.69 0.83 5.66
C VAL A 93 7.59 -0.18 6.35
N ASP A 94 8.80 0.23 6.69
CA ASP A 94 9.68 -0.54 7.55
C ASP A 94 9.33 -0.27 9.01
N LEU A 95 8.98 -1.30 9.78
CA LEU A 95 8.58 -1.16 11.19
C LEU A 95 9.43 -2.00 12.13
N CYS A 96 9.89 -1.39 13.21
CA CYS A 96 10.46 -2.09 14.35
C CYS A 96 9.36 -2.53 15.33
N ALA A 97 9.01 -3.82 15.32
CA ALA A 97 7.99 -4.39 16.22
C ALA A 97 8.35 -4.39 17.73
N THR A 98 9.53 -3.89 18.11
CA THR A 98 9.94 -3.75 19.52
C THR A 98 9.90 -2.30 20.00
N CYS A 99 10.20 -1.35 19.12
CA CYS A 99 10.28 0.07 19.48
C CYS A 99 9.09 0.89 18.97
N ASP A 100 8.26 0.30 18.11
CA ASP A 100 7.19 0.98 17.38
C ASP A 100 7.75 2.18 16.57
N ASP A 101 8.94 1.99 16.02
CA ASP A 101 9.59 2.95 15.12
C ASP A 101 9.26 2.59 13.67
N ALA A 102 8.70 3.53 12.93
CA ALA A 102 8.49 3.41 11.49
C ALA A 102 9.58 4.16 10.71
N TRP A 103 10.01 3.56 9.61
CA TRP A 103 10.86 4.17 8.59
C TRP A 103 10.13 4.14 7.26
N LEU A 104 10.19 5.26 6.56
CA LEU A 104 9.68 5.43 5.21
C LEU A 104 10.84 5.94 4.35
N ASP A 105 11.07 5.30 3.22
CA ASP A 105 12.04 5.74 2.22
C ASP A 105 11.55 7.03 1.52
N HIS A 106 12.40 7.60 0.68
CA HIS A 106 12.14 8.89 0.05
C HIS A 106 10.84 8.86 -0.75
N GLY A 107 9.96 9.83 -0.51
CA GLY A 107 8.71 9.98 -1.25
C GLY A 107 7.56 9.08 -0.77
N GLU A 108 7.81 8.10 0.11
CA GLU A 108 6.77 7.18 0.57
C GLU A 108 5.70 7.88 1.44
N TRP A 109 6.09 8.87 2.25
CA TRP A 109 5.11 9.70 2.99
C TRP A 109 4.18 10.46 2.04
N GLN A 110 4.75 11.09 1.01
CA GLN A 110 4.00 11.81 0.00
C GLN A 110 3.06 10.87 -0.77
N MET A 111 3.49 9.63 -1.02
CA MET A 111 2.65 8.61 -1.61
C MET A 111 1.47 8.23 -0.69
N LEU A 112 1.70 8.11 0.63
CA LEU A 112 0.60 7.90 1.59
C LEU A 112 -0.43 9.02 1.49
N ASN A 113 -0.01 10.29 1.48
CA ASN A 113 -0.90 11.44 1.29
C ASN A 113 -1.69 11.36 -0.03
N GLN A 114 -1.03 11.03 -1.14
CA GLN A 114 -1.68 10.91 -2.45
C GLN A 114 -2.71 9.78 -2.50
N LEU A 115 -2.47 8.71 -1.74
CA LEU A 115 -3.39 7.58 -1.62
C LEU A 115 -4.46 7.77 -0.55
N GLN A 116 -4.47 8.91 0.16
CA GLN A 116 -5.36 9.18 1.30
C GLN A 116 -5.17 8.15 2.44
N LEU A 117 -3.91 7.76 2.67
CA LEU A 117 -3.48 6.76 3.65
C LEU A 117 -2.59 7.33 4.75
N GLU A 118 -2.42 8.66 4.80
CA GLU A 118 -1.58 9.35 5.77
C GLU A 118 -2.01 9.08 7.22
N GLY A 119 -3.31 8.96 7.47
CA GLY A 119 -3.89 8.59 8.76
C GLY A 119 -4.00 7.08 8.99
N LYS A 120 -3.40 6.25 8.12
CA LYS A 120 -3.56 4.78 8.13
C LYS A 120 -2.28 4.01 8.46
N LEU A 121 -1.21 4.65 8.91
CA LEU A 121 0.07 3.98 9.19
C LEU A 121 -0.08 2.82 10.21
N THR A 122 -0.86 3.02 11.27
CA THR A 122 -1.16 1.99 12.28
C THR A 122 -2.04 0.87 11.74
N GLU A 123 -2.86 1.12 10.73
CA GLU A 123 -3.70 0.11 10.07
C GLU A 123 -2.88 -0.72 9.07
N ILE A 124 -1.98 -0.08 8.31
CA ILE A 124 -1.11 -0.71 7.30
C ILE A 124 -0.32 -1.86 7.91
N VAL A 125 0.18 -1.69 9.13
CA VAL A 125 1.03 -2.68 9.81
C VAL A 125 0.25 -3.85 10.42
N THR A 126 -1.08 -3.86 10.29
CA THR A 126 -1.92 -4.91 10.86
C THR A 126 -2.01 -6.15 9.97
N ARG A 127 -2.29 -7.30 10.59
CA ARG A 127 -2.51 -8.57 9.86
C ARG A 127 -3.69 -8.52 8.89
N PRO A 128 -4.86 -7.95 9.22
CA PRO A 128 -5.97 -7.84 8.27
C PRO A 128 -5.60 -7.07 7.01
N TRP A 129 -4.94 -5.91 7.15
CA TRP A 129 -4.49 -5.10 6.02
C TRP A 129 -3.53 -5.88 5.11
N GLN A 130 -2.47 -6.45 5.69
CA GLN A 130 -1.49 -7.23 4.94
C GLN A 130 -2.09 -8.52 4.35
N LYS A 131 -3.18 -9.05 4.92
CA LYS A 131 -3.92 -10.18 4.33
C LYS A 131 -4.70 -9.72 3.09
N GLN A 132 -5.42 -8.60 3.20
CA GLN A 132 -6.17 -8.03 2.08
C GLN A 132 -5.27 -7.76 0.88
N ILE A 133 -4.12 -7.12 1.08
CA ILE A 133 -3.15 -6.85 0.01
C ILE A 133 -2.68 -8.14 -0.68
N ARG A 134 -2.43 -9.22 0.07
CA ARG A 134 -2.01 -10.50 -0.50
C ARG A 134 -3.12 -11.13 -1.34
N GLU A 135 -4.37 -11.05 -0.90
CA GLU A 135 -5.52 -11.56 -1.63
C GLU A 135 -5.76 -10.78 -2.92
N ASP A 136 -5.68 -9.44 -2.86
CA ASP A 136 -5.82 -8.57 -4.03
C ASP A 136 -4.73 -8.84 -5.07
N ARG A 137 -3.45 -8.94 -4.65
CA ARG A 137 -2.35 -9.27 -5.57
C ARG A 137 -2.51 -10.65 -6.19
N ALA A 138 -2.96 -11.64 -5.42
CA ALA A 138 -3.20 -12.98 -5.94
C ALA A 138 -4.30 -12.98 -7.00
N ALA A 139 -5.39 -12.22 -6.77
CA ALA A 139 -6.46 -12.04 -7.73
C ALA A 139 -5.97 -11.33 -9.01
N SER A 140 -5.26 -10.21 -8.88
CA SER A 140 -4.73 -9.47 -10.04
C SER A 140 -3.69 -10.27 -10.82
N SER A 141 -2.83 -11.04 -10.14
CA SER A 141 -1.87 -11.92 -10.82
C SER A 141 -2.57 -13.02 -11.60
N LEU A 142 -3.61 -13.63 -11.04
CA LEU A 142 -4.41 -14.63 -11.74
C LEU A 142 -5.12 -14.01 -12.97
N GLU A 143 -5.67 -12.82 -12.82
CA GLU A 143 -6.32 -12.09 -13.91
C GLU A 143 -5.35 -11.80 -15.06
N ASN A 144 -4.17 -11.26 -14.74
CA ASN A 144 -3.12 -10.99 -15.73
C ASN A 144 -2.68 -12.27 -16.44
N ARG A 145 -2.54 -13.40 -15.72
CA ARG A 145 -2.24 -14.69 -16.35
C ARG A 145 -3.30 -15.13 -17.35
N PHE A 146 -4.59 -14.91 -17.06
CA PHE A 146 -5.66 -15.19 -18.04
C PHE A 146 -5.60 -14.26 -19.25
N ARG A 147 -5.34 -12.97 -19.02
CA ARG A 147 -5.20 -11.98 -20.09
C ARG A 147 -4.03 -12.33 -21.02
N ASP A 148 -2.89 -12.70 -20.45
CA ASP A 148 -1.68 -13.07 -21.21
C ASP A 148 -1.90 -14.37 -22.00
N ALA A 149 -2.57 -15.36 -21.40
CA ALA A 149 -2.81 -16.66 -22.03
C ALA A 149 -3.86 -16.62 -23.16
N LEU A 150 -4.91 -15.79 -23.01
CA LEU A 150 -6.02 -15.70 -23.97
C LEU A 150 -5.83 -14.59 -25.01
N GLY A 151 -5.05 -13.55 -24.68
CA GLY A 151 -5.05 -12.30 -25.43
C GLY A 151 -6.24 -11.40 -25.04
N ALA A 152 -6.14 -10.11 -25.39
CA ALA A 152 -7.07 -9.08 -24.92
C ALA A 152 -8.53 -9.32 -25.36
N ASP A 153 -8.74 -9.73 -26.61
CA ASP A 153 -10.09 -9.89 -27.18
C ASP A 153 -10.83 -11.08 -26.56
N ASP A 154 -10.18 -12.25 -26.51
CA ASP A 154 -10.77 -13.46 -25.94
C ASP A 154 -10.95 -13.34 -24.42
N TYR A 155 -10.02 -12.68 -23.73
CA TYR A 155 -10.18 -12.33 -22.32
C TYR A 155 -11.43 -11.47 -22.09
N THR A 156 -11.58 -10.40 -22.87
CA THR A 156 -12.72 -9.48 -22.76
C THR A 156 -14.04 -10.22 -22.99
N ARG A 157 -14.11 -11.06 -24.04
CA ARG A 157 -15.30 -11.85 -24.33
C ARG A 157 -15.62 -12.86 -23.21
N ALA A 158 -14.60 -13.52 -22.66
CA ALA A 158 -14.79 -14.44 -21.54
C ALA A 158 -15.32 -13.73 -20.29
N ARG A 159 -14.82 -12.50 -20.04
CA ARG A 159 -15.28 -11.65 -18.93
C ARG A 159 -16.72 -11.21 -19.11
N GLU A 160 -17.06 -10.67 -20.27
CA GLU A 160 -18.44 -10.27 -20.62
C GLU A 160 -19.42 -11.43 -20.49
N TYR A 161 -19.04 -12.62 -20.97
CA TYR A 161 -19.84 -13.83 -20.80
C TYR A 161 -20.04 -14.18 -19.33
N ALA A 162 -18.99 -14.11 -18.50
CA ALA A 162 -19.09 -14.40 -17.07
C ALA A 162 -19.99 -13.38 -16.33
N ASP A 163 -19.85 -12.09 -16.64
CA ASP A 163 -20.66 -11.03 -16.06
C ASP A 163 -22.14 -11.18 -16.47
N TRP A 164 -22.41 -11.46 -17.75
CA TRP A 164 -23.75 -11.76 -18.25
C TRP A 164 -24.36 -12.99 -17.55
N MET A 165 -23.62 -14.10 -17.46
CA MET A 165 -24.09 -15.33 -16.81
C MET A 165 -24.37 -15.15 -15.31
N THR A 166 -23.63 -14.26 -14.65
CA THR A 166 -23.82 -13.96 -13.22
C THR A 166 -25.10 -13.16 -12.99
N ALA A 167 -25.40 -12.19 -13.85
CA ALA A 167 -26.57 -11.34 -13.74
C ALA A 167 -27.87 -11.96 -14.31
N HIS A 168 -27.76 -12.97 -15.19
CA HIS A 168 -28.92 -13.44 -15.96
C HIS A 168 -29.88 -14.33 -15.12
N PRO A 169 -31.20 -14.01 -15.07
CA PRO A 169 -32.17 -14.73 -14.24
C PRO A 169 -32.33 -16.22 -14.64
N LYS A 170 -32.10 -16.53 -15.93
CA LYS A 170 -32.17 -17.89 -16.48
C LYS A 170 -30.81 -18.57 -16.67
N ARG A 171 -29.79 -18.15 -15.91
CA ARG A 171 -28.43 -18.73 -15.93
C ARG A 171 -28.38 -20.25 -16.12
N ARG A 172 -29.16 -21.01 -15.33
CA ARG A 172 -29.16 -22.48 -15.37
C ARG A 172 -29.60 -23.06 -16.72
N GLU A 173 -30.59 -22.46 -17.36
CA GLU A 173 -31.07 -22.89 -18.69
C GLU A 173 -30.00 -22.65 -19.76
N ILE A 174 -29.33 -21.49 -19.71
CA ILE A 174 -28.26 -21.13 -20.62
C ILE A 174 -27.05 -22.05 -20.46
N GLU A 175 -26.62 -22.35 -19.22
CA GLU A 175 -25.53 -23.30 -18.98
C GLU A 175 -25.81 -24.68 -19.59
N ASN A 176 -27.06 -25.15 -19.48
CA ASN A 176 -27.48 -26.43 -20.07
C ASN A 176 -27.44 -26.39 -21.60
N LEU A 177 -27.91 -25.30 -22.22
CA LEU A 177 -27.83 -25.10 -23.66
C LEU A 177 -26.37 -25.09 -24.15
N VAL A 178 -25.48 -24.37 -23.49
CA VAL A 178 -24.05 -24.34 -23.86
C VAL A 178 -23.40 -25.72 -23.75
N ARG A 179 -23.71 -26.49 -22.69
CA ARG A 179 -23.24 -27.88 -22.56
C ARG A 179 -23.78 -28.79 -23.65
N TYR A 180 -25.04 -28.60 -24.06
CA TYR A 180 -25.66 -29.35 -25.17
C TYR A 180 -24.97 -29.03 -26.51
N ILE A 181 -24.76 -27.73 -26.81
CA ILE A 181 -24.10 -27.28 -28.06
C ILE A 181 -22.67 -27.84 -28.17
N ARG A 182 -21.89 -27.87 -27.07
CA ARG A 182 -20.49 -28.37 -27.08
C ARG A 182 -20.35 -29.89 -27.25
N ARG A 183 -21.43 -30.66 -27.06
CA ARG A 183 -21.43 -32.13 -27.20
C ARG A 183 -21.77 -32.60 -28.62
N GLY A 184 -22.38 -31.73 -29.44
CA GLY A 184 -22.63 -31.97 -30.85
C GLY A 184 -21.48 -31.44 -31.68
#